data_AF-X0SKL7-F1
#
_entry.id   AF-X0SKL7-F1
#
_cell.length_a   1.000
_cell.length_b   1.000
_cell.length_c   1.000
_cell.angle_alpha   90.00
_cell.angle_beta   90.00
_cell.angle_gamma   90.00
#
_symmetry.space_group_name_H-M   'P 1'
#
loop_
_entity.id
_entity.type
_entity.pdbx_description
1 polymer ?
#
loop_
_entity_poly.entity_id
_entity_poly.type
_entity_poly.pdbx_seq_one_letter_code
_entity_poly.pdbx_strand_id
1 'polypeptide(L)'
;FKIDENKYPGHLEHFGMTTAEAMSHGSIPIVLNKGGYKEIVENNKSGFLFNSEQEAIEKLKLVIQNKSLRKKMSREAIKRAKKFSLQRMQNQIDEIMENF
;
A
#
# COMPACT_ATOMS: atom_id res chain seq x y z
N PHE A 1 -12.23 0.75 -10.58
CA PHE A 1 -12.56 -0.61 -10.07
C PHE A 1 -13.11 -1.56 -11.15
N LYS A 2 -13.81 -1.08 -12.19
CA LYS A 2 -14.42 -1.89 -13.27
C LYS A 2 -13.46 -2.57 -14.26
N ILE A 3 -12.14 -2.48 -14.05
CA ILE A 3 -11.14 -3.15 -14.89
C ILE A 3 -11.06 -4.61 -14.46
N ASP A 4 -11.24 -5.55 -15.39
CA ASP A 4 -11.01 -6.97 -15.16
C ASP A 4 -9.49 -7.24 -15.05
N GLU A 5 -9.02 -7.71 -13.89
CA GLU A 5 -7.58 -7.92 -13.64
C GLU A 5 -7.00 -9.08 -14.46
N ASN A 6 -7.83 -10.06 -14.81
CA ASN A 6 -7.40 -11.22 -15.60
C ASN A 6 -7.34 -10.87 -17.08
N LYS A 7 -8.22 -9.99 -17.55
CA LYS A 7 -8.29 -9.59 -18.96
C LYS A 7 -7.34 -8.43 -19.31
N TYR A 8 -7.14 -7.50 -18.38
CA TYR A 8 -6.32 -6.30 -18.60
C TYR A 8 -5.36 -6.03 -17.44
N PRO A 9 -4.44 -6.96 -17.12
CA PRO A 9 -3.50 -6.80 -16.01
C PRO A 9 -2.62 -5.54 -16.19
N GLY A 10 -2.21 -5.25 -17.44
CA GLY A 10 -1.40 -4.09 -17.80
C GLY A 10 -1.99 -2.72 -17.43
N HIS A 11 -3.31 -2.64 -17.16
CA HIS A 11 -3.98 -1.41 -16.76
C HIS A 11 -4.00 -1.19 -15.25
N LEU A 12 -3.38 -2.09 -14.48
CA LEU A 12 -3.25 -2.00 -13.04
C LEU A 12 -1.83 -1.57 -12.67
N GLU A 13 -1.71 -0.98 -11.48
CA GLU A 13 -0.40 -0.77 -10.87
C GLU A 13 0.15 -2.12 -10.41
N HIS A 14 1.38 -2.44 -10.81
CA HIS A 14 1.96 -3.78 -10.59
C HIS A 14 2.85 -3.82 -9.36
N PHE A 15 3.67 -2.78 -9.15
CA PHE A 15 4.66 -2.76 -8.09
C PHE A 15 4.20 -1.92 -6.90
N GLY A 16 3.41 -0.87 -7.16
CA GLY A 16 2.94 0.03 -6.11
C GLY A 16 4.06 0.89 -5.50
N MET A 17 5.12 1.17 -6.27
CA MET A 17 6.25 1.99 -5.81
C MET A 17 5.80 3.37 -5.30
N THR A 18 4.95 4.05 -6.08
CA THR A 18 4.39 5.37 -5.69
C THR A 18 3.58 5.29 -4.40
N THR A 19 2.89 4.16 -4.17
CA THR A 19 2.17 3.91 -2.91
C THR A 19 3.14 3.73 -1.75
N ALA A 20 4.21 2.96 -1.94
CA ALA A 20 5.25 2.76 -0.93
C ALA A 20 5.99 4.06 -0.58
N GLU A 21 6.29 4.90 -1.57
CA GLU A 21 6.89 6.24 -1.40
C GLU A 21 5.96 7.19 -0.63
N ALA A 22 4.67 7.21 -0.96
CA ALA A 22 3.70 8.02 -0.22
C ALA A 22 3.60 7.55 1.25
N MET A 23 3.56 6.23 1.47
CA MET A 23 3.52 5.62 2.80
C MET A 23 4.78 5.93 3.63
N SER A 24 5.96 6.00 3.02
CA SER A 24 7.21 6.31 3.73
C SER A 24 7.21 7.72 4.34
N HIS A 25 6.43 8.64 3.77
CA HIS A 25 6.19 9.99 4.27
C HIS A 25 4.95 10.10 5.18
N GLY A 26 4.33 8.97 5.54
CA GLY A 26 3.18 8.94 6.44
C GLY A 26 1.83 9.15 5.77
N SER A 27 1.76 9.14 4.44
CA SER A 27 0.48 9.16 3.73
C SER A 27 -0.26 7.84 3.96
N ILE A 28 -1.57 7.93 4.12
CA ILE A 28 -2.45 6.77 4.30
C ILE A 28 -3.08 6.46 2.94
N PRO A 29 -2.67 5.36 2.26
CA PRO A 29 -3.24 5.01 0.98
C PRO A 29 -4.67 4.50 1.13
N ILE A 30 -5.55 4.99 0.27
CA ILE A 30 -6.90 4.47 0.04
C ILE A 30 -6.92 4.09 -1.43
N VAL A 31 -6.65 2.83 -1.74
CA VAL A 31 -6.32 2.36 -3.09
C VAL A 31 -7.19 1.17 -3.49
N LEU A 32 -7.25 0.90 -4.79
CA LEU A 32 -8.02 -0.23 -5.32
C LEU A 32 -7.49 -1.56 -4.76
N ASN A 33 -8.40 -2.47 -4.44
CA ASN A 33 -8.08 -3.84 -4.07
C ASN A 33 -7.70 -4.70 -5.31
N LYS A 34 -6.69 -4.27 -6.07
CA LYS A 34 -6.23 -4.85 -7.36
C LYS A 34 -4.73 -4.64 -7.54
N GLY A 35 -4.08 -5.54 -8.29
CA GLY A 35 -2.66 -5.42 -8.64
C GLY A 35 -1.73 -5.32 -7.41
N GLY A 36 -0.61 -4.63 -7.58
CA GLY A 36 0.44 -4.45 -6.58
C GLY A 36 -0.02 -3.73 -5.31
N TYR A 37 -1.12 -2.99 -5.36
CA TYR A 37 -1.68 -2.33 -4.17
C TYR A 37 -1.99 -3.33 -3.04
N LYS A 38 -2.45 -4.54 -3.37
CA LYS A 38 -2.75 -5.61 -2.38
C LYS A 38 -1.50 -6.04 -1.61
N GLU A 39 -0.35 -6.02 -2.28
CA GLU A 39 0.93 -6.42 -1.70
C GLU A 39 1.52 -5.31 -0.82
N ILE A 40 1.38 -4.05 -1.26
CA ILE A 40 1.95 -2.89 -0.57
C ILE A 40 1.15 -2.52 0.68
N VAL A 41 -0.19 -2.54 0.60
CA VAL A 41 -1.08 -2.01 1.65
C VAL A 41 -1.68 -3.13 2.51
N GLU A 42 -1.38 -3.12 3.81
CA GLU A 42 -2.09 -3.94 4.79
C GLU A 42 -3.45 -3.31 5.13
N ASN A 43 -4.52 -3.87 4.57
CA ASN A 43 -5.88 -3.33 4.72
C ASN A 43 -6.29 -3.14 6.19
N ASN A 44 -6.91 -2.00 6.50
CA ASN A 44 -7.30 -1.54 7.84
C ASN A 44 -6.15 -1.33 8.83
N LYS A 45 -4.88 -1.45 8.41
CA LYS A 45 -3.70 -1.28 9.28
C LYS A 45 -2.76 -0.19 8.78
N SER A 46 -2.24 -0.33 7.57
CA SER A 46 -1.32 0.63 6.94
C SER A 46 -2.01 1.50 5.88
N GLY A 47 -3.31 1.30 5.67
CA GLY A 47 -4.14 1.96 4.66
C GLY A 47 -5.46 1.22 4.47
N PHE A 48 -6.17 1.51 3.38
CA PHE A 48 -7.40 0.84 3.00
C PHE A 48 -7.38 0.37 1.56
N LEU A 49 -7.91 -0.83 1.34
CA LEU A 49 -8.25 -1.35 0.03
C LEU A 49 -9.75 -1.18 -0.20
N PHE A 50 -10.14 -0.70 -1.39
CA PHE A 50 -11.56 -0.54 -1.77
C PHE A 50 -11.90 -1.27 -3.06
N ASN A 51 -13.16 -1.69 -3.17
CA ASN A 51 -13.72 -2.37 -4.35
C ASN A 51 -14.76 -1.50 -5.08
N SER A 52 -15.28 -0.47 -4.43
CA SER A 52 -16.25 0.48 -4.98
C SER A 52 -15.89 1.92 -4.63
N GLU A 53 -16.44 2.86 -5.40
CA GLU A 53 -16.29 4.29 -5.12
C GLU A 53 -16.90 4.67 -3.76
N GLN A 54 -18.05 4.07 -3.42
CA GLN A 54 -18.70 4.26 -2.14
C GLN A 54 -17.80 3.86 -0.96
N GLU A 55 -17.14 2.69 -1.05
CA GLU A 55 -16.17 2.26 -0.05
C GLU A 55 -15.01 3.27 0.07
N ALA A 56 -14.47 3.75 -1.05
CA ALA A 56 -13.37 4.73 -1.04
C ALA A 56 -13.78 6.01 -0.29
N ILE A 57 -14.99 6.53 -0.56
CA ILE A 57 -15.55 7.71 0.12
C ILE A 57 -15.71 7.47 1.62
N GLU A 58 -16.22 6.31 2.01
CA GLU A 58 -16.41 5.95 3.42
C GLU A 58 -15.08 5.87 4.17
N LYS A 59 -14.07 5.22 3.57
CA LYS A 59 -12.72 5.14 4.18
C LYS A 59 -12.07 6.51 4.27
N LEU A 60 -12.25 7.37 3.26
CA LEU A 60 -11.74 8.74 3.28
C LEU A 60 -12.36 9.55 4.43
N LYS A 61 -13.70 9.51 4.56
CA LYS A 61 -14.42 10.17 5.66
C LYS A 61 -13.93 9.69 7.03
N LEU A 62 -13.79 8.37 7.21
CA LEU A 62 -13.28 7.75 8.43
C LEU A 62 -11.89 8.30 8.81
N VAL A 63 -10.96 8.38 7.86
CA VAL A 63 -9.59 8.89 8.11
C VAL A 63 -9.56 10.38 8.42
N ILE A 64 -10.38 11.18 7.72
CA ILE A 64 -10.43 12.64 7.92
C ILE A 64 -11.01 12.97 9.29
N GLN A 65 -12.10 12.31 9.68
CA GLN A 65 -12.83 12.58 10.92
C GLN A 65 -12.12 12.02 12.17
N ASN A 66 -11.40 10.91 12.06
CA ASN A 66 -10.75 10.28 13.20
C ASN A 66 -9.24 10.57 13.27
N LYS A 67 -8.86 11.63 13.99
CA LYS A 67 -7.46 12.05 14.17
C LYS A 67 -6.58 10.97 14.82
N SER A 68 -7.12 10.19 15.75
CA SER A 68 -6.38 9.12 16.44
C SER A 68 -6.05 7.98 15.48
N LEU A 69 -7.05 7.51 14.75
CA LEU A 69 -6.90 6.51 13.69
C LEU A 69 -5.89 6.97 12.64
N ARG A 70 -6.03 8.21 12.15
CA ARG A 70 -5.13 8.79 11.16
C ARG A 70 -3.67 8.76 11.64
N LYS A 71 -3.39 9.21 12.86
CA LYS A 71 -2.03 9.17 13.42
C LYS A 71 -1.50 7.74 13.55
N LYS A 72 -2.33 6.81 14.03
CA LYS A 72 -1.94 5.39 14.17
C LYS A 72 -1.62 4.78 12.80
N MET A 73 -2.51 4.92 11.84
CA MET A 73 -2.38 4.33 10.51
C MET A 73 -1.23 4.95 9.71
N SER A 74 -0.98 6.26 9.85
CA SER A 74 0.19 6.92 9.27
C SER A 74 1.51 6.32 9.78
N ARG A 75 1.62 6.01 11.07
CA ARG A 75 2.81 5.33 11.63
C ARG A 75 2.96 3.90 11.09
N GLU A 76 1.85 3.16 10.99
CA GLU A 76 1.86 1.83 10.41
C GLU A 76 2.21 1.84 8.92
N ALA A 77 1.77 2.87 8.18
CA ALA A 77 2.16 3.09 6.78
C ALA A 77 3.67 3.27 6.64
N ILE A 78 4.27 4.16 7.44
CA ILE A 78 5.74 4.36 7.46
C ILE A 78 6.46 3.06 7.80
N LYS A 79 5.97 2.34 8.82
CA LYS A 79 6.56 1.05 9.23
C LYS A 79 6.49 0.01 8.12
N ARG A 80 5.35 -0.09 7.42
CA ARG A 80 5.16 -1.02 6.30
C ARG A 80 6.05 -0.68 5.11
N ALA A 81 6.18 0.61 4.79
CA ALA A 81 7.01 1.09 3.68
C ALA A 81 8.49 0.68 3.82
N LYS A 82 9.02 0.55 5.05
CA LYS A 82 10.40 0.09 5.29
C LYS A 82 10.71 -1.28 4.69
N LYS A 83 9.71 -2.16 4.55
CA LYS A 83 9.87 -3.48 3.90
C LYS A 83 10.18 -3.37 2.41
N PHE A 84 9.91 -2.23 1.79
CA PHE A 84 10.14 -1.95 0.38
C PHE A 84 11.26 -0.91 0.18
N SER A 85 12.06 -0.67 1.21
CA SER A 85 13.20 0.24 1.12
C SER A 85 14.33 -0.38 0.29
N LEU A 86 15.12 0.48 -0.35
CA LEU A 86 16.31 0.06 -1.10
C LEU A 86 17.28 -0.73 -0.21
N GLN A 87 17.47 -0.31 1.04
CA GLN A 87 18.30 -1.04 2.00
C GLN A 87 17.81 -2.46 2.26
N ARG A 88 16.48 -2.66 2.40
CA ARG A 88 15.92 -4.00 2.60
C ARG A 88 16.16 -4.87 1.38
N MET A 89 15.99 -4.31 0.18
CA MET A 89 16.24 -5.02 -1.07
C MET A 89 17.71 -5.44 -1.20
N GLN A 90 18.64 -4.53 -0.91
CA GLN A 90 20.09 -4.82 -0.91
C GLN A 90 20.41 -5.99 0.04
N ASN A 91 19.97 -5.90 1.30
CA ASN A 91 20.23 -6.97 2.27
C ASN A 91 19.67 -8.34 1.83
N GLN A 92 18.52 -8.36 1.15
CA GLN A 92 17.93 -9.61 0.65
C GLN A 92 18.71 -10.18 -0.53
N ILE A 93 19.27 -9.32 -1.39
CA ILE A 93 20.14 -9.75 -2.49
C ILE A 93 21.43 -10.35 -1.90
N ASP A 94 22.06 -9.66 -0.95
CA ASP A 94 23.29 -10.12 -0.31
C ASP A 94 23.09 -11.49 0.37
N GLU A 95 21.98 -11.66 1.11
CA GLU A 95 21.62 -12.93 1.75
C GLU A 95 21.45 -14.08 0.74
N ILE A 96 20.89 -13.81 -0.45
CA ILE A 96 20.76 -14.84 -1.50
C ILE A 96 22.12 -15.19 -2.09
N MET A 97 22.98 -14.19 -2.30
CA MET A 97 24.32 -14.39 -2.86
C MET A 97 25.25 -15.13 -1.91
N GLU A 98 25.12 -14.93 -0.59
CA GLU A 98 25.89 -15.65 0.43
C GLU A 98 25.47 -17.12 0.58
N ASN A 99 24.23 -17.46 0.20
CA ASN A 99 23.70 -18.82 0.24
C ASN A 99 23.85 -19.59 -1.08
N PHE A 100 24.49 -18.99 -2.08
CA PHE A 100 24.79 -19.58 -3.39
C PHE A 100 26.19 -20.20 -3.39
#